data_AF-A0A146LFG2-F1
#
_entry.id   AF-A0A146LFG2-F1
#
_cell.length_a   1.000
_cell.length_b   1.000
_cell.length_c   1.000
_cell.angle_alpha   90.00
_cell.angle_beta   90.00
_cell.angle_gamma   90.00
#
_symmetry.space_group_name_H-M   'P 1'
#
loop_
_entity.id
_entity.type
_entity.pdbx_description
1 polymer ?
#
loop_
_entity_poly.entity_id
_entity_poly.type
_entity_poly.pdbx_seq_one_letter_code
_entity_poly.pdbx_strand_id
1 'polypeptide(L)'
;MVELVLDSTKKRISIQYESVINHDTPIYSTTIASNFHLYDMVISQNQPGCIVHLTSATARLLYIDNTTQVVNVANLQPRVLPRNAKQLAYDCNSTVLQVDDLVIPLSWDQLQDRNRGKSSTSTTIAVGNSELYAGTICRVKHILQSKLFLHNDSIKAMYGGMFVVDASTVQKFST
;
A
#
# COMPACT_ATOMS: atom_id res chain seq x y z
N MET A 1 -28.47 -16.38 22.26
CA MET A 1 -29.57 -17.34 22.07
C MET A 1 -29.82 -17.38 20.57
N VAL A 2 -29.68 -18.53 19.91
CA VAL A 2 -29.76 -18.66 18.44
C VAL A 2 -31.01 -19.47 18.10
N GLU A 3 -31.92 -18.92 17.32
CA GLU A 3 -33.01 -19.68 16.70
C GLU A 3 -32.61 -20.09 15.28
N LEU A 4 -32.83 -21.36 14.96
CA LEU A 4 -32.62 -21.92 13.63
C LEU A 4 -33.98 -22.05 12.94
N VAL A 5 -34.22 -21.24 11.91
CA VAL A 5 -35.38 -21.40 11.03
C VAL A 5 -34.94 -22.15 9.77
N LEU A 6 -35.47 -23.36 9.59
CA LEU A 6 -35.26 -24.20 8.41
C LEU A 6 -36.30 -23.87 7.32
N ASP A 7 -35.86 -23.24 6.22
CA ASP A 7 -36.64 -23.13 4.98
C ASP A 7 -36.39 -24.37 4.11
N SER A 8 -37.39 -25.25 4.00
CA SER A 8 -37.30 -26.52 3.29
C SER A 8 -37.27 -26.43 1.76
N THR A 9 -37.24 -25.22 1.19
CA THR A 9 -37.21 -25.02 -0.27
C THR A 9 -35.90 -24.45 -0.81
N LYS A 10 -34.97 -24.06 0.07
CA LYS A 10 -33.66 -23.52 -0.33
C LYS A 10 -32.54 -24.34 0.31
N LYS A 11 -31.65 -24.92 -0.51
CA LYS A 11 -30.42 -25.61 -0.06
C LYS A 11 -29.36 -24.64 0.54
N ARG A 12 -29.76 -23.67 1.37
CA ARG A 12 -28.82 -22.78 2.08
C ARG A 12 -29.38 -22.45 3.47
N ILE A 13 -28.59 -22.78 4.49
CA ILE A 13 -28.76 -22.30 5.85
C ILE A 13 -28.30 -20.83 5.87
N SER A 14 -29.20 -19.92 6.21
CA SER A 14 -28.86 -18.51 6.43
C SER A 14 -28.70 -18.28 7.93
N ILE A 15 -27.48 -17.98 8.37
CA ILE A 15 -27.19 -17.55 9.73
C ILE A 15 -27.18 -16.03 9.72
N GLN A 16 -28.14 -15.39 10.41
CA GLN A 16 -28.09 -13.95 10.68
C GLN A 16 -27.22 -13.72 11.91
N TYR A 17 -26.11 -13.01 11.74
CA TYR A 17 -25.29 -12.52 12.84
C TYR A 17 -25.65 -11.05 13.09
N GLU A 18 -26.20 -10.74 14.26
CA GLU A 18 -26.10 -9.40 14.83
C GLU A 18 -24.66 -9.22 15.30
N SER A 19 -23.83 -8.54 14.49
CA SER A 19 -22.44 -8.29 14.87
C SER A 19 -22.36 -7.08 15.82
N VAL A 20 -22.10 -7.38 17.09
CA VAL A 20 -21.50 -6.44 18.04
C VAL A 20 -20.11 -6.07 17.52
N ILE A 21 -19.84 -4.77 17.42
CA ILE A 21 -18.61 -4.17 16.89
C ILE A 21 -17.42 -4.61 17.76
N ASN A 22 -16.45 -5.32 17.18
CA ASN A 22 -15.10 -5.43 17.71
C ASN A 22 -14.12 -4.94 16.65
N HIS A 23 -13.28 -3.99 17.06
CA HIS A 23 -12.09 -3.57 16.32
C HIS A 23 -11.18 -4.78 16.05
N ASP A 24 -10.51 -4.81 14.89
CA ASP A 24 -9.51 -5.80 14.44
C ASP A 24 -9.99 -7.01 13.64
N THR A 25 -10.66 -6.77 12.50
CA THR A 25 -10.70 -7.76 11.40
C THR A 25 -10.43 -7.10 10.05
N PRO A 26 -9.52 -7.67 9.21
CA PRO A 26 -9.32 -7.17 7.86
C PRO A 26 -10.58 -7.46 7.03
N ILE A 27 -11.25 -6.40 6.59
CA ILE A 27 -12.47 -6.51 5.78
C ILE A 27 -12.07 -6.95 4.37
N TYR A 28 -12.37 -8.20 4.05
CA TYR A 28 -12.36 -8.70 2.67
C TYR A 28 -13.61 -8.18 1.95
N SER A 29 -13.39 -7.28 0.99
CA SER A 29 -14.31 -6.85 -0.07
C SER A 29 -15.80 -6.81 0.31
N THR A 30 -16.21 -5.75 1.01
CA THR A 30 -17.57 -5.23 0.89
C THR A 30 -17.59 -4.24 -0.28
N THR A 31 -18.38 -4.53 -1.30
CA THR A 31 -18.65 -3.60 -2.40
C THR A 31 -19.29 -2.35 -1.84
N ILE A 32 -18.48 -1.31 -1.63
CA ILE A 32 -18.95 0.02 -1.26
C ILE A 32 -19.42 0.67 -2.56
N ALA A 33 -20.57 1.37 -2.55
CA ALA A 33 -21.09 2.15 -3.67
C ALA A 33 -20.22 3.40 -3.99
N SER A 34 -18.91 3.30 -3.79
CA SER A 34 -17.89 4.24 -4.19
C SER A 34 -17.15 3.65 -5.38
N ASN A 35 -16.88 4.45 -6.41
CA ASN A 35 -16.05 4.05 -7.56
C ASN A 35 -14.55 3.84 -7.21
N PHE A 36 -14.25 3.55 -5.94
CA PHE A 36 -12.91 3.44 -5.37
C PHE A 36 -12.78 2.12 -4.61
N HIS A 37 -11.59 1.54 -4.67
CA HIS A 37 -11.22 0.30 -4.01
C HIS A 37 -10.02 0.51 -3.07
N LEU A 38 -9.83 -0.46 -2.18
CA LEU A 38 -8.62 -0.52 -1.35
C LEU A 38 -7.38 -0.53 -2.26
N TYR A 39 -6.37 0.25 -1.85
CA TYR A 39 -5.12 0.47 -2.56
C TYR A 39 -5.21 1.30 -3.84
N ASP A 40 -6.37 1.86 -4.21
CA ASP A 40 -6.44 2.81 -5.33
C ASP A 40 -5.63 4.09 -5.03
N MET A 41 -5.03 4.66 -6.07
CA MET A 41 -4.47 6.02 -6.02
C MET A 41 -5.56 7.03 -6.36
N VAL A 42 -5.74 7.99 -5.46
CA VAL A 42 -6.72 9.06 -5.59
C VAL A 42 -6.07 10.42 -5.37
N ILE A 43 -6.75 11.47 -5.79
CA ILE A 43 -6.40 12.85 -5.45
C ILE A 43 -7.37 13.35 -4.38
N SER A 44 -6.81 13.89 -3.30
CA SER A 44 -7.53 14.61 -2.26
C SER A 44 -6.80 15.92 -2.00
N GLN A 45 -7.52 17.05 -1.99
CA GLN A 45 -6.93 18.38 -1.74
C GLN A 45 -5.70 18.68 -2.63
N ASN A 46 -5.76 18.29 -3.92
CA ASN A 46 -4.68 18.39 -4.90
C ASN A 46 -3.41 17.56 -4.59
N GLN A 47 -3.48 16.64 -3.63
CA GLN A 47 -2.38 15.74 -3.30
C GLN A 47 -2.74 14.27 -3.61
N PRO A 48 -1.86 13.52 -4.28
CA PRO A 48 -2.06 12.11 -4.53
C PRO A 48 -1.84 11.27 -3.25
N GLY A 49 -2.77 10.37 -2.96
CA GLY A 49 -2.68 9.43 -1.85
C GLY A 49 -3.23 8.05 -2.22
N CYS A 50 -2.81 7.02 -1.47
CA CYS A 50 -3.25 5.64 -1.63
C CYS A 50 -4.29 5.27 -0.57
N ILE A 51 -5.41 4.66 -0.96
CA ILE A 51 -6.45 4.23 -0.01
C ILE A 51 -5.94 3.02 0.79
N VAL A 52 -5.79 3.18 2.10
CA VAL A 52 -5.35 2.10 3.02
C VAL A 52 -6.45 1.59 3.94
N HIS A 53 -7.58 2.30 4.00
CA HIS A 53 -8.81 1.85 4.62
C HIS A 53 -9.99 2.56 3.95
N LEU A 54 -11.08 1.84 3.71
CA LEU A 54 -12.25 2.36 3.00
C LEU A 54 -13.53 1.93 3.71
N THR A 55 -14.41 2.89 3.94
CA THR A 55 -15.77 2.72 4.46
C THR A 55 -16.77 3.34 3.49
N SER A 56 -18.07 3.21 3.76
CA SER A 56 -19.12 3.79 2.91
C SER A 56 -19.06 5.31 2.78
N ALA A 57 -18.52 6.03 3.77
CA ALA A 57 -18.51 7.50 3.79
C ALA A 57 -17.10 8.11 3.83
N THR A 58 -16.10 7.35 4.30
CA THR A 58 -14.74 7.87 4.52
C THR A 58 -13.67 6.92 4.01
N ALA A 59 -12.53 7.48 3.61
CA ALA A 59 -11.32 6.76 3.26
C ALA A 59 -10.15 7.27 4.11
N ARG A 60 -9.26 6.38 4.53
CA ARG A 60 -7.95 6.75 5.06
C ARG A 60 -6.94 6.67 3.93
N LEU A 61 -6.26 7.78 3.66
CA LEU A 61 -5.23 7.89 2.64
C LEU A 61 -3.85 7.82 3.28
N LEU A 62 -2.92 7.13 2.61
CA LEU A 62 -1.48 7.17 2.85
C LEU A 62 -0.83 8.05 1.78
N TYR A 63 -0.06 9.04 2.22
CA TYR A 63 0.63 9.98 1.33
C TYR A 63 2.12 9.64 1.17
N ILE A 64 2.76 10.32 0.22
CA ILE A 64 4.16 10.11 -0.18
C ILE A 64 5.18 10.32 0.96
N ASP A 65 4.80 11.08 1.97
CA ASP A 65 5.57 11.39 3.17
C ASP A 65 5.30 10.42 4.34
N ASN A 66 4.57 9.32 4.07
CA ASN A 66 4.08 8.36 5.07
C ASN A 66 3.07 8.92 6.08
N THR A 67 2.53 10.11 5.87
CA THR A 67 1.42 10.59 6.70
C THR A 67 0.11 9.95 6.27
N THR A 68 -0.86 9.90 7.19
CA THR A 68 -2.22 9.47 6.86
C THR A 68 -3.25 10.51 7.24
N GLN A 69 -4.32 10.59 6.44
CA GLN A 69 -5.48 11.42 6.75
C GLN A 69 -6.77 10.68 6.43
N VAL A 70 -7.82 10.96 7.21
CA VAL A 70 -9.17 10.48 6.93
C VAL A 70 -9.92 11.57 6.19
N VAL A 71 -10.50 11.21 5.04
CA VAL A 71 -11.22 12.12 4.16
C VAL A 71 -12.57 11.55 3.78
N ASN A 72 -13.54 12.41 3.48
CA ASN A 72 -14.82 11.99 2.94
C ASN A 72 -14.63 11.44 1.52
N VAL A 73 -15.23 10.29 1.20
CA VAL A 73 -15.13 9.66 -0.12
C VAL A 73 -15.68 10.56 -1.23
N ALA A 74 -16.67 11.41 -0.94
CA ALA A 74 -17.20 12.38 -1.90
C ALA A 74 -16.19 13.45 -2.34
N ASN A 75 -15.11 13.65 -1.58
CA ASN A 75 -14.04 14.60 -1.91
C ASN A 75 -12.89 13.97 -2.71
N LEU A 76 -12.97 12.67 -3.00
CA LEU A 76 -11.94 11.95 -3.74
C LEU A 76 -12.16 12.08 -5.24
N GLN A 77 -11.05 12.21 -5.96
CA GLN A 77 -11.03 12.13 -7.42
C GLN A 77 -10.13 10.96 -7.85
N PRO A 78 -10.52 10.16 -8.87
CA PRO A 78 -9.63 9.13 -9.41
C PRO A 78 -8.34 9.75 -9.95
N ARG A 79 -7.20 9.17 -9.62
CA ARG A 79 -5.93 9.60 -10.22
C ARG A 79 -5.80 8.96 -11.60
N VAL A 80 -6.12 9.73 -12.65
CA VAL A 80 -5.95 9.29 -14.03
C VAL A 80 -4.51 9.54 -14.48
N LEU A 81 -3.80 8.47 -14.80
CA LEU A 81 -2.50 8.56 -15.48
C LEU A 81 -2.71 8.81 -16.98
N PRO A 82 -1.91 9.67 -17.62
CA PRO A 82 -1.88 9.77 -19.08
C PRO A 82 -1.63 8.38 -19.69
N ARG A 83 -2.28 8.05 -20.82
CA ARG A 83 -2.20 6.71 -21.46
C ARG A 83 -0.77 6.21 -21.76
N ASN A 84 0.21 7.10 -21.79
CA ASN A 84 1.62 6.78 -22.08
C ASN A 84 2.57 7.14 -20.93
N ALA A 85 2.06 7.53 -19.74
CA ALA A 85 2.91 7.84 -18.61
C ALA A 85 3.48 6.54 -18.03
N LYS A 86 4.73 6.23 -18.38
CA LYS A 86 5.49 5.23 -17.66
C LYS A 86 5.88 5.81 -16.30
N GLN A 87 5.30 5.29 -15.23
CA GLN A 87 5.81 5.55 -13.88
C GLN A 87 7.07 4.71 -13.71
N LEU A 88 8.23 5.34 -13.79
CA LEU A 88 9.53 4.68 -13.66
C LEU A 88 10.22 5.18 -12.41
N ALA A 89 10.79 4.25 -11.66
CA ALA A 89 11.76 4.53 -10.61
C ALA A 89 12.96 3.60 -10.80
N TYR A 90 14.06 3.89 -10.10
CA TYR A 90 15.26 3.07 -10.13
C TYR A 90 15.57 2.60 -8.71
N ASP A 91 15.88 1.31 -8.59
CA ASP A 91 16.33 0.71 -7.34
C ASP A 91 17.75 1.17 -6.98
N CYS A 92 18.28 0.70 -5.84
CA CYS A 92 19.63 1.03 -5.39
C CYS A 92 20.76 0.58 -6.34
N ASN A 93 20.47 -0.27 -7.33
CA ASN A 93 21.40 -0.77 -8.33
C ASN A 93 21.15 -0.16 -9.72
N SER A 94 20.37 0.92 -9.81
CA SER A 94 19.96 1.54 -11.08
C SER A 94 19.12 0.61 -11.96
N THR A 95 18.45 -0.38 -11.37
CA THR A 95 17.51 -1.27 -12.07
C THR A 95 16.16 -0.59 -12.17
N VAL A 96 15.56 -0.63 -13.36
CA VAL A 96 14.21 -0.09 -13.56
C VAL A 96 13.19 -0.87 -12.72
N LEU A 97 12.42 -0.13 -11.93
CA LEU A 97 11.28 -0.61 -11.16
C LEU A 97 9.97 -0.30 -11.88
N GLN A 98 9.05 -1.25 -11.83
CA GLN A 98 7.71 -1.20 -12.38
C GLN A 98 6.67 -1.55 -11.30
N VAL A 99 5.42 -1.18 -11.54
CA VAL A 99 4.30 -1.69 -10.74
C VAL A 99 4.28 -3.22 -10.83
N ASP A 100 3.95 -3.86 -9.71
CA ASP A 100 3.98 -5.29 -9.45
C ASP A 100 5.35 -5.96 -9.36
N ASP A 101 6.46 -5.21 -9.54
CA ASP A 101 7.79 -5.73 -9.21
C ASP A 101 7.87 -6.14 -7.73
N LEU A 102 8.59 -7.22 -7.46
CA LEU A 102 8.97 -7.60 -6.11
C LEU A 102 10.29 -6.90 -5.76
N VAL A 103 10.34 -6.31 -4.57
CA VAL A 103 11.49 -5.58 -4.06
C VAL A 103 11.74 -5.92 -2.60
N ILE A 104 12.97 -5.71 -2.15
CA ILE A 104 13.36 -5.82 -0.76
C ILE A 104 13.83 -4.45 -0.29
N PRO A 105 13.15 -3.81 0.67
CA PRO A 105 13.68 -2.65 1.36
C PRO A 105 14.97 -3.02 2.10
N LEU A 106 15.97 -2.17 2.01
CA LEU A 106 17.25 -2.36 2.67
C LEU A 106 17.33 -1.52 3.94
N SER A 107 18.01 -2.04 4.96
CA SER A 107 18.38 -1.25 6.13
C SER A 107 19.47 -0.24 5.78
N TRP A 108 19.67 0.77 6.64
CA TRP A 108 20.74 1.73 6.47
C TRP A 108 22.12 1.08 6.37
N ASP A 109 22.42 0.11 7.24
CA ASP A 109 23.70 -0.60 7.22
C ASP A 109 23.92 -1.33 5.88
N GLN A 110 22.88 -1.97 5.34
CA GLN A 110 22.94 -2.65 4.04
C GLN A 110 23.16 -1.66 2.88
N LEU A 111 22.59 -0.46 2.97
CA LEU A 111 22.81 0.61 1.99
C LEU A 111 24.23 1.18 2.08
N GLN A 112 24.76 1.36 3.29
CA GLN A 112 26.13 1.84 3.52
C GLN A 112 27.18 0.84 3.02
N ASP A 113 27.03 -0.44 3.36
CA ASP A 113 27.95 -1.48 2.91
C ASP A 113 28.00 -1.58 1.38
N ARG A 114 26.87 -1.37 0.70
CA ARG A 114 26.83 -1.33 -0.77
C ARG A 114 27.44 -0.07 -1.39
N ASN A 115 27.51 1.01 -0.64
CA ASN A 115 28.18 2.24 -1.05
C ASN A 115 29.67 2.24 -0.70
N ARG A 116 30.13 1.29 0.12
CA ARG A 116 31.53 1.13 0.49
C ARG A 116 32.35 0.71 -0.74
N GLY A 117 33.15 1.65 -1.27
CA GLY A 117 34.03 1.44 -2.42
C GLY A 117 33.53 2.03 -3.75
N LYS A 118 32.36 2.66 -3.79
CA LYS A 118 31.91 3.48 -4.92
C LYS A 118 32.38 4.93 -4.73
N SER A 119 32.97 5.50 -5.77
CA SER A 119 33.55 6.86 -5.79
C SER A 119 32.58 7.92 -5.23
N SER A 120 33.15 8.87 -4.49
CA SER A 120 32.53 9.80 -3.54
C SER A 120 31.66 10.91 -4.15
N THR A 121 30.55 10.56 -4.78
CA THR A 121 29.37 11.43 -4.84
C THR A 121 28.31 10.82 -3.95
N SER A 122 28.52 10.98 -2.63
CA SER A 122 27.63 10.52 -1.57
C SER A 122 26.26 11.16 -1.74
N THR A 123 25.38 10.49 -2.48
CA THR A 123 23.96 10.80 -2.44
C THR A 123 23.51 10.33 -1.07
N THR A 124 23.28 11.26 -0.15
CA THR A 124 22.67 10.95 1.16
C THR A 124 21.37 10.19 0.88
N ILE A 125 21.40 8.87 1.02
CA ILE A 125 20.20 8.05 0.86
C ILE A 125 19.34 8.40 2.08
N ALA A 126 18.18 9.01 1.85
CA ALA A 126 17.28 9.37 2.93
C ALA A 126 16.91 8.08 3.68
N VAL A 127 17.27 8.02 4.97
CA VAL A 127 16.85 6.96 5.88
C VAL A 127 15.38 7.19 6.18
N GLY A 128 14.53 6.81 5.25
CA GLY A 128 13.09 6.73 5.46
C GLY A 128 12.71 5.42 6.14
N ASN A 129 11.41 5.18 6.28
CA ASN A 129 10.73 4.00 6.85
C ASN A 129 11.17 2.62 6.31
N SER A 130 12.20 2.54 5.47
CA SER A 130 12.85 1.33 4.98
C SER A 130 13.40 0.44 6.11
N GLU A 131 13.88 1.01 7.22
CA GLU A 131 14.43 0.23 8.35
C GLU A 131 13.39 -0.67 9.03
N LEU A 132 12.14 -0.21 9.15
CA LEU A 132 11.07 -0.96 9.81
C LEU A 132 10.68 -2.24 9.06
N TYR A 133 11.02 -2.32 7.77
CA TYR A 133 10.59 -3.41 6.87
C TYR A 133 11.75 -4.02 6.10
N ALA A 134 12.98 -3.75 6.54
CA ALA A 134 14.20 -4.21 5.90
C ALA A 134 14.21 -5.75 5.81
N GLY A 135 14.63 -6.27 4.66
CA GLY A 135 14.75 -7.70 4.42
C GLY A 135 13.43 -8.43 4.12
N THR A 136 12.30 -7.71 4.04
CA THR A 136 11.02 -8.32 3.68
C THR A 136 10.72 -8.18 2.18
N ILE A 137 10.19 -9.23 1.55
CA ILE A 137 9.77 -9.17 0.14
C ILE A 137 8.45 -8.41 0.05
N CYS A 138 8.46 -7.30 -0.66
CA CYS A 138 7.32 -6.43 -0.83
C CYS A 138 6.99 -6.27 -2.32
N ARG A 139 5.71 -6.03 -2.62
CA ARG A 139 5.26 -5.75 -3.99
C ARG A 139 5.10 -4.25 -4.20
N VAL A 140 5.62 -3.72 -5.30
CA VAL A 140 5.37 -2.34 -5.72
C VAL A 140 3.92 -2.21 -6.18
N LYS A 141 3.11 -1.42 -5.47
CA LYS A 141 1.73 -1.13 -5.88
C LYS A 141 1.62 0.14 -6.70
N HIS A 142 2.34 1.19 -6.31
CA HIS A 142 2.35 2.46 -7.03
C HIS A 142 3.74 3.08 -7.02
N ILE A 143 4.05 3.78 -8.11
CA ILE A 143 5.28 4.56 -8.25
C ILE A 143 4.89 6.03 -8.43
N LEU A 144 5.35 6.88 -7.52
CA LEU A 144 5.11 8.31 -7.60
C LEU A 144 6.44 9.04 -7.39
N GLN A 145 6.96 9.67 -8.46
CA GLN A 145 8.29 10.27 -8.45
C GLN A 145 9.34 9.22 -8.04
N SER A 146 10.20 9.52 -7.05
CA SER A 146 11.20 8.60 -6.50
C SER A 146 10.66 7.70 -5.39
N LYS A 147 9.34 7.70 -5.13
CA LYS A 147 8.73 7.03 -3.98
C LYS A 147 7.89 5.85 -4.42
N LEU A 148 7.98 4.78 -3.65
CA LEU A 148 7.31 3.52 -3.90
C LEU A 148 6.28 3.27 -2.81
N PHE A 149 5.05 3.02 -3.20
CA PHE A 149 4.03 2.44 -2.32
C PHE A 149 4.20 0.94 -2.37
N LEU A 150 4.66 0.36 -1.27
CA LEU A 150 4.93 -1.06 -1.15
C LEU A 150 3.82 -1.75 -0.35
N HIS A 151 3.53 -2.99 -0.73
CA HIS A 151 2.59 -3.86 -0.04
C HIS A 151 3.25 -5.15 0.41
N ASN A 152 2.98 -5.57 1.65
CA ASN A 152 3.33 -6.89 2.16
C ASN A 152 2.22 -7.46 3.05
N ASP A 153 1.65 -8.59 2.62
CA ASP A 153 0.57 -9.31 3.35
C ASP A 153 1.00 -9.83 4.73
N SER A 154 2.30 -9.98 4.96
CA SER A 154 2.86 -10.46 6.23
C SER A 154 3.00 -9.34 7.26
N ILE A 155 2.87 -8.07 6.83
CA ILE A 155 3.09 -6.87 7.65
C ILE A 155 1.74 -6.17 7.85
N LYS A 156 0.71 -6.90 8.29
CA LYS A 156 -0.64 -6.34 8.48
C LYS A 156 -0.74 -5.29 9.58
N ALA A 157 0.33 -5.10 10.37
CA ALA A 157 0.35 -4.23 11.54
C ALA A 157 0.23 -2.72 11.20
N MET A 158 0.57 -2.28 9.98
CA MET A 158 0.38 -0.89 9.55
C MET A 158 -0.41 -0.82 8.24
N TYR A 159 -1.53 -0.09 8.27
CA TYR A 159 -2.28 0.35 7.08
C TYR A 159 -2.62 -0.76 6.07
N GLY A 160 -2.94 -1.96 6.56
CA GLY A 160 -3.25 -3.10 5.70
C GLY A 160 -2.06 -3.59 4.86
N GLY A 161 -0.84 -3.48 5.40
CA GLY A 161 0.39 -3.92 4.72
C GLY A 161 1.03 -2.88 3.81
N MET A 162 0.50 -1.66 3.77
CA MET A 162 0.97 -0.58 2.90
C MET A 162 1.90 0.39 3.62
N PHE A 163 3.00 0.74 2.97
CA PHE A 163 3.93 1.77 3.44
C PHE A 163 4.69 2.39 2.26
N VAL A 164 5.32 3.55 2.48
CA VAL A 164 6.06 4.28 1.44
C VAL A 164 7.55 4.29 1.75
N VAL A 165 8.36 4.02 0.74
CA VAL A 165 9.84 4.13 0.81
C VAL A 165 10.39 4.87 -0.40
N ASP A 166 11.65 5.29 -0.31
CA ASP A 166 12.39 5.77 -1.48
C ASP A 166 12.82 4.61 -2.36
N ALA A 167 12.74 4.77 -3.67
CA ALA A 167 13.17 3.74 -4.61
C ALA A 167 14.67 3.42 -4.48
N SER A 168 15.48 4.41 -4.11
CA SER A 168 16.91 4.22 -3.87
C SER A 168 17.23 3.39 -2.63
N THR A 169 16.24 3.08 -1.77
CA THR A 169 16.41 2.25 -0.57
C THR A 169 15.96 0.81 -0.77
N VAL A 170 15.53 0.43 -1.98
CA VAL A 170 15.08 -0.93 -2.27
C VAL A 170 15.99 -1.61 -3.29
N GLN A 171 15.98 -2.94 -3.28
CA GLN A 171 16.59 -3.77 -4.30
C GLN A 171 15.50 -4.59 -5.00
N LYS A 172 15.50 -4.61 -6.34
CA LYS A 172 14.61 -5.50 -7.10
C LYS A 172 14.95 -6.96 -6.82
N PHE A 173 13.93 -7.74 -6.48
CA PHE A 173 14.04 -9.17 -6.27
C PHE A 173 13.83 -9.88 -7.61
N SER A 174 14.90 -10.46 -8.13
CA SER A 174 14.85 -11.31 -9.33
C SER A 174 14.67 -12.76 -8.91
N THR A 175 13.61 -13.40 -9.39
CA THR A 175 13.40 -14.85 -9.31
C THR A 175 14.20 -15.60 -10.38
#